data_AF-A0A437JTP0-F1
#
_entry.id   AF-A0A437JTP0-F1
#
_cell.length_a   1.000
_cell.length_b   1.000
_cell.length_c   1.000
_cell.angle_alpha   90.00
_cell.angle_beta   90.00
_cell.angle_gamma   90.00
#
_symmetry.space_group_name_H-M   'P 1'
#
loop_
_entity.id
_entity.type
_entity.pdbx_description
1 polymer ?
#
loop_
_entity_poly.entity_id
_entity_poly.type
_entity_poly.pdbx_seq_one_letter_code
_entity_poly.pdbx_strand_id
1 'polypeptide(L)'
;MDAPHHATRDTSVAQAPALPLLSESKSRRFGLTVGPVLYLWSRARLLDFYAEIAESPADCVVLGEVVCARRRELRLDDWLALARELTQAGKQVILATQALVETEADLRLIERHAHLACHAVEAGDASALALLHGRVPLVLGPHVNVYSQAALREHADLGVLRWVPPLELSLAAVAHINPAGRPVRGPDGGAIVTEVWAFGRLPLSFSARCFTARHASVPKDQCGYPCMDDPDGRLVRSTEGQSFLVLNGTQIQSAGVHNLLEHDAALASCGATRVRLSPQSSGFTKVIEDFDAVLNGDQPAEGRLAGWAEAGVPHPLVTGYAFGGAGMNAVQAEVAGVDA
;
A
#
# COMPACT_ATOMS: atom_id res chain seq x y z
N MET A 1 20.10 -46.17 -18.05
CA MET A 1 18.66 -45.87 -17.96
C MET A 1 18.40 -45.59 -16.50
N ASP A 2 18.71 -44.36 -16.07
CA ASP A 2 18.52 -43.94 -14.68
C ASP A 2 17.37 -42.92 -14.67
N ALA A 3 16.27 -43.31 -14.04
CA ALA A 3 15.13 -42.43 -13.81
C ALA A 3 15.43 -41.52 -12.60
N PRO A 4 15.10 -40.22 -12.65
CA PRO A 4 15.31 -39.36 -11.50
C PRO A 4 14.22 -39.61 -10.44
N HIS A 5 14.66 -39.73 -9.20
CA HIS A 5 13.82 -39.71 -8.01
C HIS A 5 13.02 -38.40 -7.95
N HIS A 6 11.71 -38.47 -8.18
CA HIS A 6 10.78 -37.43 -7.77
C HIS A 6 10.69 -37.45 -6.24
N ALA A 7 11.32 -36.47 -5.58
CA ALA A 7 11.06 -36.17 -4.18
C ALA A 7 9.59 -35.72 -4.06
N THR A 8 8.76 -36.57 -3.46
CA THR A 8 7.41 -36.23 -3.02
C THR A 8 7.51 -35.08 -2.01
N ARG A 9 7.11 -33.87 -2.45
CA ARG A 9 6.95 -32.72 -1.56
C ARG A 9 5.74 -32.97 -0.67
N ASP A 10 5.99 -33.01 0.62
CA ASP A 10 4.97 -33.10 1.65
C ASP A 10 4.16 -31.78 1.65
N THR A 11 2.94 -31.82 1.12
CA THR A 11 2.01 -30.67 0.98
C THR A 11 1.15 -30.46 2.23
N SER A 12 1.58 -30.98 3.38
CA SER A 12 0.97 -30.70 4.68
C SER A 12 1.29 -29.26 5.12
N VAL A 13 0.75 -28.27 4.40
CA VAL A 13 0.65 -26.90 4.88
C VAL A 13 -0.28 -26.94 6.09
N ALA A 14 0.29 -26.84 7.29
CA ALA A 14 -0.47 -26.54 8.49
C ALA A 14 -1.35 -25.33 8.18
N GLN A 15 -2.67 -25.49 8.30
CA GLN A 15 -3.64 -24.44 8.05
C GLN A 15 -3.21 -23.20 8.84
N ALA A 16 -2.69 -22.19 8.13
CA ALA A 16 -2.50 -20.86 8.70
C ALA A 16 -3.86 -20.47 9.29
N PRO A 17 -3.91 -19.93 10.52
CA PRO A 17 -5.17 -19.54 11.12
C PRO A 17 -5.88 -18.63 10.14
N ALA A 18 -7.09 -19.03 9.73
CA ALA A 18 -7.93 -18.22 8.87
C ALA A 18 -8.03 -16.84 9.54
N LEU A 19 -7.38 -15.84 8.95
CA LEU A 19 -7.59 -14.45 9.31
C LEU A 19 -9.11 -14.26 9.32
N PRO A 20 -9.72 -13.94 10.48
CA PRO A 20 -11.16 -13.97 10.61
C PRO A 20 -11.78 -13.16 9.48
N LEU A 21 -12.52 -13.88 8.64
CA LEU A 21 -13.29 -13.35 7.54
C LEU A 21 -14.14 -12.21 8.07
N LEU A 22 -13.87 -11.00 7.57
CA LEU A 22 -14.83 -10.04 7.03
C LEU A 22 -16.29 -10.41 7.34
N SER A 23 -16.71 -10.29 8.61
CA SER A 23 -18.07 -10.67 8.99
C SER A 23 -19.04 -9.59 8.54
N GLU A 24 -20.08 -10.00 7.82
CA GLU A 24 -21.18 -9.16 7.36
C GLU A 24 -21.80 -8.34 8.52
N SER A 25 -21.52 -7.04 8.52
CA SER A 25 -22.32 -6.04 9.21
C SER A 25 -23.32 -5.47 8.20
N LYS A 26 -24.56 -5.24 8.66
CA LYS A 26 -25.67 -4.63 7.91
C LYS A 26 -25.47 -3.14 7.55
N SER A 27 -24.23 -2.64 7.59
CA SER A 27 -23.77 -1.45 6.88
C SER A 27 -22.36 -1.75 6.34
N ARG A 28 -22.08 -1.38 5.08
CA ARG A 28 -20.85 -1.74 4.38
C ARG A 28 -19.68 -0.89 4.92
N ARG A 29 -19.14 -1.23 6.09
CA ARG A 29 -17.93 -0.60 6.65
C ARG A 29 -16.75 -0.80 5.70
N PHE A 30 -16.07 0.28 5.34
CA PHE A 30 -14.78 0.23 4.65
C PHE A 30 -13.68 -0.12 5.64
N GLY A 31 -12.86 -1.12 5.30
CA GLY A 31 -11.66 -1.39 6.07
C GLY A 31 -10.57 -0.34 5.78
N LEU A 32 -10.09 0.34 6.81
CA LEU A 32 -9.00 1.30 6.74
C LEU A 32 -7.68 0.57 6.90
N THR A 33 -6.76 0.79 5.95
CA THR A 33 -5.42 0.23 6.03
C THR A 33 -4.36 1.31 5.96
N VAL A 34 -3.49 1.33 6.97
CA VAL A 34 -2.31 2.19 7.00
C VAL A 34 -1.20 1.51 6.19
N GLY A 35 -0.68 2.23 5.20
CA GLY A 35 0.44 1.80 4.37
C GLY A 35 1.77 1.75 5.11
N PRO A 36 2.79 1.11 4.50
CA PRO A 36 4.13 1.20 5.03
C PRO A 36 4.59 2.66 4.99
N VAL A 37 5.33 3.09 6.02
CA VAL A 37 6.01 4.38 5.99
C VAL A 37 7.05 4.35 4.86
N LEU A 38 6.82 5.13 3.80
CA LEU A 38 7.68 5.13 2.60
C LEU A 38 8.99 5.91 2.79
N TYR A 39 9.08 6.75 3.82
CA TYR A 39 10.20 7.66 4.05
C TYR A 39 11.17 7.10 5.09
N LEU A 40 12.42 7.57 5.05
CA LEU A 40 13.41 7.20 6.07
C LEU A 40 13.23 8.06 7.31
N TRP A 41 12.33 7.64 8.21
CA TRP A 41 12.24 8.22 9.54
C TRP A 41 13.20 7.55 10.51
N SER A 42 13.61 8.29 11.54
CA SER A 42 14.40 7.71 12.62
C SER A 42 13.62 6.61 13.34
N ARG A 43 14.33 5.65 13.94
CA ARG A 43 13.72 4.60 14.76
C ARG A 43 12.72 5.15 15.79
N ALA A 44 13.08 6.19 16.54
CA ALA A 44 12.21 6.77 17.56
C ALA A 44 10.88 7.26 16.95
N ARG A 45 10.95 8.03 15.86
CA ARG A 45 9.77 8.55 15.17
C ARG A 45 8.89 7.42 14.61
N LEU A 46 9.48 6.36 14.08
CA LEU A 46 8.72 5.20 13.61
C LEU A 46 7.94 4.53 14.76
N LEU A 47 8.60 4.31 15.90
CA LEU A 47 7.96 3.68 17.05
C LEU A 47 6.84 4.56 17.62
N ASP A 48 7.08 5.87 17.77
CA ASP A 48 6.07 6.82 18.23
C ASP A 48 4.86 6.84 17.27
N PHE A 49 5.11 6.89 15.96
CA PHE A 49 4.06 6.83 14.95
C PHE A 49 3.20 5.58 15.07
N TYR A 50 3.81 4.38 15.16
CA TYR A 50 3.02 3.16 15.24
C TYR A 50 2.31 2.98 16.58
N ALA A 51 2.80 3.58 17.67
CA ALA A 51 2.05 3.68 18.92
C ALA A 51 0.77 4.51 18.74
N GLU A 52 0.82 5.62 18.01
CA GLU A 52 -0.40 6.38 17.65
C GLU A 52 -1.33 5.55 16.75
N ILE A 53 -0.78 4.82 15.77
CA ILE A 53 -1.59 3.95 14.89
C ILE A 53 -2.28 2.83 15.67
N ALA A 54 -1.66 2.29 16.73
CA ALA A 54 -2.26 1.27 17.58
C ALA A 54 -3.59 1.74 18.20
N GLU A 55 -3.69 3.02 18.57
CA GLU A 55 -4.89 3.62 19.18
C GLU A 55 -5.85 4.23 18.13
N SER A 56 -5.43 4.35 16.88
CA SER A 56 -6.23 4.93 15.78
C SER A 56 -7.38 4.01 15.34
N PRO A 57 -8.36 4.50 14.53
CA PRO A 57 -9.43 3.65 13.99
C PRO A 57 -9.00 2.75 12.82
N ALA A 58 -7.71 2.70 12.47
CA ALA A 58 -7.21 1.80 11.44
C ALA A 58 -7.47 0.32 11.79
N ASP A 59 -7.96 -0.47 10.84
CA ASP A 59 -8.20 -1.90 11.03
C ASP A 59 -6.95 -2.74 10.70
N CYS A 60 -6.12 -2.25 9.78
CA CYS A 60 -4.98 -2.99 9.25
C CYS A 60 -3.75 -2.08 9.09
N VAL A 61 -2.55 -2.64 9.24
CA VAL A 61 -1.27 -1.96 9.06
C VAL A 61 -0.37 -2.83 8.17
N VAL A 62 0.21 -2.22 7.13
CA VAL A 62 1.29 -2.84 6.36
C VAL A 62 2.64 -2.33 6.88
N LEU A 63 3.51 -3.26 7.28
CA LEU A 63 4.80 -2.96 7.89
C LEU A 63 5.95 -3.44 7.01
N GLY A 64 7.04 -2.69 7.01
CA GLY A 64 8.28 -3.06 6.33
C GLY A 64 8.90 -1.90 5.55
N GLU A 65 10.14 -2.11 5.12
CA GLU A 65 10.86 -1.19 4.25
C GLU A 65 10.66 -1.63 2.78
N VAL A 66 9.88 -0.84 2.03
CA VAL A 66 9.53 -1.16 0.64
C VAL A 66 10.39 -0.45 -0.41
N VAL A 67 11.08 0.62 -0.03
CA VAL A 67 11.76 1.52 -0.96
C VAL A 67 13.22 1.13 -1.18
N CYS A 68 13.99 0.92 -0.12
CA CYS A 68 15.44 0.75 -0.22
C CYS A 68 16.02 -0.22 0.83
N ALA A 69 16.62 -1.32 0.39
CA ALA A 69 17.27 -2.35 1.24
C ALA A 69 18.34 -1.82 2.23
N ARG A 70 18.88 -0.63 1.95
CA ARG A 70 19.91 0.02 2.78
C ARG A 70 19.32 0.76 3.98
N ARG A 71 18.03 1.08 3.97
CA ARG A 71 17.32 1.69 5.10
C ARG A 71 17.04 0.61 6.15
N ARG A 72 17.74 0.69 7.29
CA ARG A 72 17.74 -0.37 8.31
C ARG A 72 17.57 0.18 9.73
N GLU A 73 16.84 1.29 9.87
CA GLU A 73 16.41 1.83 11.17
C GLU A 73 15.68 0.77 12.00
N LEU A 74 14.85 -0.03 11.32
CA LEU A 74 14.28 -1.28 11.81
C LEU A 74 14.75 -2.43 10.91
N ARG A 75 15.20 -3.51 11.52
CA ARG A 75 15.51 -4.79 10.84
C ARG A 75 14.30 -5.70 10.87
N LEU A 76 14.34 -6.83 10.15
CA LEU A 76 13.20 -7.77 10.10
C LEU A 76 12.68 -8.14 11.50
N ASP A 77 13.57 -8.46 12.45
CA ASP A 77 13.15 -8.87 13.79
C ASP A 77 12.47 -7.73 14.58
N ASP A 78 12.88 -6.48 14.32
CA ASP A 78 12.19 -5.30 14.87
C ASP A 78 10.80 -5.13 14.27
N TRP A 79 10.66 -5.28 12.94
CA TRP A 79 9.36 -5.23 12.26
C TRP A 79 8.43 -6.33 12.78
N LEU A 80 8.96 -7.52 13.07
CA LEU A 80 8.19 -8.62 13.67
C LEU A 80 7.79 -8.34 15.11
N ALA A 81 8.62 -7.65 15.89
CA ALA A 81 8.24 -7.21 17.24
C ALA A 81 7.07 -6.23 17.17
N LEU A 82 7.19 -5.21 16.32
CA LEU A 82 6.12 -4.24 16.11
C LEU A 82 4.83 -4.88 15.57
N ALA A 83 4.95 -5.87 14.67
CA ALA A 83 3.81 -6.63 14.18
C ALA A 83 3.04 -7.33 15.31
N ARG A 84 3.75 -7.89 16.29
CA ARG A 84 3.12 -8.52 17.47
C ARG A 84 2.42 -7.50 18.35
N GLU A 85 3.04 -6.35 18.60
CA GLU A 85 2.46 -5.27 19.40
C GLU A 85 1.18 -4.72 18.76
N LEU A 86 1.20 -4.42 17.46
CA LEU A 86 0.03 -3.96 16.72
C LEU A 86 -1.08 -5.04 16.66
N THR A 87 -0.70 -6.32 16.53
CA THR A 87 -1.68 -7.41 16.59
C THR A 87 -2.33 -7.50 17.98
N GLN A 88 -1.58 -7.31 19.06
CA GLN A 88 -2.11 -7.26 20.43
C GLN A 88 -3.03 -6.05 20.65
N ALA A 89 -2.76 -4.93 19.98
CA ALA A 89 -3.65 -3.76 19.92
C ALA A 89 -4.88 -3.96 19.00
N GLY A 90 -5.10 -5.17 18.47
CA GLY A 90 -6.26 -5.51 17.66
C GLY A 90 -6.15 -5.16 16.18
N LYS A 91 -4.95 -4.79 15.68
CA LYS A 91 -4.73 -4.50 14.27
C LYS A 91 -4.45 -5.77 13.47
N GLN A 92 -5.01 -5.87 12.26
CA GLN A 92 -4.50 -6.81 11.28
C GLN A 92 -3.13 -6.33 10.79
N VAL A 93 -2.13 -7.22 10.76
CA VAL A 93 -0.79 -6.88 10.25
C VAL A 93 -0.46 -7.67 9.00
N ILE A 94 0.04 -6.96 8.00
CA ILE A 94 0.59 -7.49 6.76
C ILE A 94 2.04 -7.03 6.66
N LEU A 95 2.95 -7.90 6.26
CA LEU A 95 4.36 -7.57 6.10
C LEU A 95 4.67 -7.32 4.63
N ALA A 96 5.19 -6.14 4.29
CA ALA A 96 5.58 -5.83 2.93
C ALA A 96 7.01 -6.30 2.62
N THR A 97 7.18 -6.71 1.37
CA THR A 97 8.48 -6.96 0.76
C THR A 97 8.89 -5.77 -0.11
N GLN A 98 10.16 -5.72 -0.49
CA GLN A 98 10.68 -4.60 -1.30
C GLN A 98 10.03 -4.54 -2.67
N ALA A 99 9.76 -3.31 -3.14
CA ALA A 99 9.26 -3.06 -4.48
C ALA A 99 10.33 -3.17 -5.57
N LEU A 100 11.61 -3.03 -5.19
CA LEU A 100 12.74 -3.19 -6.07
C LEU A 100 13.73 -4.19 -5.47
N VAL A 101 13.88 -5.33 -6.13
CA VAL A 101 14.81 -6.40 -5.78
C VAL A 101 16.06 -6.25 -6.66
N GLU A 102 17.22 -6.01 -6.06
CA GLU A 102 18.45 -5.69 -6.81
C GLU A 102 19.51 -6.77 -6.66
N THR A 103 19.47 -7.52 -5.56
CA THR A 103 20.52 -8.47 -5.18
C THR A 103 19.96 -9.79 -4.69
N GLU A 104 20.80 -10.83 -4.69
CA GLU A 104 20.46 -12.11 -4.09
C GLU A 104 20.22 -12.01 -2.57
N ALA A 105 20.82 -11.03 -1.91
CA ALA A 105 20.55 -10.77 -0.49
C ALA A 105 19.11 -10.29 -0.27
N ASP A 106 18.55 -9.52 -1.21
CA ASP A 106 17.15 -9.09 -1.17
C ASP A 106 16.22 -10.29 -1.36
N LEU A 107 16.53 -11.20 -2.29
CA LEU A 107 15.77 -12.45 -2.49
C LEU A 107 15.78 -13.33 -1.23
N ARG A 108 16.94 -13.50 -0.58
CA ARG A 108 17.03 -14.22 0.69
C ARG A 108 16.21 -13.56 1.80
N LEU A 109 16.17 -12.23 1.84
CA LEU A 109 15.35 -11.51 2.81
C LEU A 109 13.86 -11.77 2.55
N ILE A 110 13.40 -11.72 1.30
CA ILE A 110 12.03 -12.07 0.91
C ILE A 110 11.70 -13.50 1.34
N GLU A 111 12.57 -14.47 1.03
CA GLU A 111 12.33 -15.87 1.37
C GLU A 111 12.19 -16.11 2.89
N ARG A 112 12.88 -15.33 3.73
CA ARG A 112 12.71 -15.41 5.19
C ARG A 112 11.27 -15.13 5.63
N HIS A 113 10.47 -14.42 4.84
CA HIS A 113 9.06 -14.21 5.16
C HIS A 113 8.23 -15.50 5.12
N ALA A 114 8.69 -16.55 4.43
CA ALA A 114 7.98 -17.81 4.35
C ALA A 114 7.83 -18.55 5.69
N HIS A 115 8.60 -18.16 6.70
CA HIS A 115 8.55 -18.76 8.04
C HIS A 115 7.62 -17.98 9.00
N LEU A 116 6.93 -16.94 8.51
CA LEU A 116 6.14 -16.02 9.31
C LEU A 116 4.66 -16.42 9.34
N ALA A 117 4.38 -17.60 9.89
CA ALA A 117 3.10 -18.30 9.80
C ALA A 117 1.84 -17.50 10.23
N CYS A 118 1.99 -16.38 10.93
CA CYS A 118 0.87 -15.59 11.46
C CYS A 118 0.51 -14.34 10.64
N HIS A 119 1.30 -13.97 9.63
CA HIS A 119 1.09 -12.72 8.88
C HIS A 119 0.98 -12.98 7.38
N ALA A 120 0.08 -12.26 6.72
CA ALA A 120 0.08 -12.19 5.27
C ALA A 120 1.26 -11.34 4.79
N VAL A 121 1.72 -11.59 3.56
CA VAL A 121 2.83 -10.86 2.95
C VAL A 121 2.34 -10.08 1.74
N GLU A 122 2.61 -8.77 1.72
CA GLU A 122 2.42 -7.93 0.56
C GLU A 122 3.63 -8.04 -0.38
N ALA A 123 3.37 -8.55 -1.58
CA ALA A 123 4.35 -8.66 -2.64
C ALA A 123 4.61 -7.26 -3.22
N GLY A 124 5.80 -6.71 -2.97
CA GLY A 124 6.28 -5.50 -3.62
C GLY A 124 6.77 -5.75 -5.04
N ASP A 125 7.19 -6.98 -5.34
CA ASP A 125 7.68 -7.44 -6.65
C ASP A 125 7.21 -8.89 -6.91
N ALA A 126 7.18 -9.30 -8.19
CA ALA A 126 6.80 -10.64 -8.61
C ALA A 126 7.70 -11.75 -7.99
N SER A 127 8.95 -11.44 -7.63
CA SER A 127 9.84 -12.38 -6.94
C SER A 127 9.25 -12.87 -5.61
N ALA A 128 8.51 -12.02 -4.89
CA ALA A 128 7.84 -12.42 -3.66
C ALA A 128 6.74 -13.47 -3.92
N LEU A 129 5.99 -13.33 -5.01
CA LEU A 129 4.99 -14.32 -5.41
C LEU A 129 5.64 -15.68 -5.69
N ALA A 130 6.73 -15.68 -6.45
CA ALA A 130 7.45 -16.91 -6.82
C ALA A 130 8.03 -17.63 -5.59
N LEU A 131 8.56 -16.89 -4.62
CA LEU A 131 9.23 -17.46 -3.44
C LEU A 131 8.27 -17.88 -2.32
N LEU A 132 7.10 -17.25 -2.23
CA LEU A 132 6.21 -17.33 -1.07
C LEU A 132 4.85 -17.99 -1.35
N HIS A 133 4.48 -18.17 -2.62
CA HIS A 133 3.26 -18.89 -3.00
C HIS A 133 3.15 -20.25 -2.27
N GLY A 134 1.96 -20.50 -1.69
CA GLY A 134 1.66 -21.73 -0.95
C GLY A 134 2.34 -21.85 0.43
N ARG A 135 3.17 -20.87 0.82
CA ARG A 135 3.89 -20.86 2.10
C ARG A 135 3.29 -19.87 3.10
N VAL A 136 2.75 -18.75 2.60
CA VAL A 136 2.07 -17.72 3.39
C VAL A 136 0.89 -17.12 2.61
N PRO A 137 -0.10 -16.51 3.28
CA PRO A 137 -1.12 -15.74 2.58
C PRO A 137 -0.52 -14.53 1.86
N LEU A 138 -0.95 -14.28 0.63
CA LEU A 138 -0.38 -13.23 -0.22
C LEU A 138 -1.33 -12.07 -0.48
N VAL A 139 -0.76 -10.88 -0.55
CA VAL A 139 -1.39 -9.64 -1.03
C VAL A 139 -0.59 -9.12 -2.21
N LEU A 140 -1.25 -8.74 -3.31
CA LEU A 140 -0.60 -8.04 -4.41
C LEU A 140 -0.48 -6.57 -4.03
N GLY A 141 0.74 -6.08 -3.85
CA GLY A 141 1.00 -4.67 -3.62
C GLY A 141 0.78 -3.83 -4.88
N PRO A 142 0.71 -2.49 -4.75
CA PRO A 142 0.42 -1.56 -5.86
C PRO A 142 1.48 -1.52 -6.97
N HIS A 143 2.59 -2.22 -6.77
CA HIS A 143 3.73 -2.28 -7.69
C HIS A 143 3.76 -3.55 -8.54
N VAL A 144 2.85 -4.50 -8.27
CA VAL A 144 2.64 -5.65 -9.14
C VAL A 144 1.67 -5.26 -10.25
N ASN A 145 2.15 -5.37 -11.49
CA ASN A 145 1.46 -4.89 -12.69
C ASN A 145 0.24 -5.74 -13.07
N VAL A 146 -0.93 -5.42 -12.50
CA VAL A 146 -2.21 -6.09 -12.80
C VAL A 146 -3.18 -5.13 -13.47
N TYR A 147 -3.32 -5.24 -14.80
CA TYR A 147 -4.15 -4.34 -15.61
C TYR A 147 -5.37 -5.01 -16.27
N SER A 148 -5.63 -6.27 -15.95
CA SER A 148 -6.77 -7.00 -16.51
C SER A 148 -7.32 -8.02 -15.53
N GLN A 149 -8.59 -8.39 -15.72
CA GLN A 149 -9.21 -9.47 -14.94
C GLN A 149 -8.50 -10.81 -15.16
N ALA A 150 -7.96 -11.06 -16.36
CA ALA A 150 -7.21 -12.27 -16.66
C ALA A 150 -5.92 -12.34 -15.84
N ALA A 151 -5.13 -11.26 -15.79
CA ALA A 151 -3.94 -11.19 -14.96
C ALA A 151 -4.26 -11.34 -13.46
N LEU A 152 -5.35 -10.72 -12.98
CA LEU A 152 -5.76 -10.89 -11.59
C LEU A 152 -6.13 -12.36 -11.27
N ARG A 153 -6.74 -13.09 -12.21
CA ARG A 153 -7.04 -14.53 -12.06
C ARG A 153 -5.78 -15.38 -12.00
N GLU A 154 -4.80 -15.12 -12.85
CA GLU A 154 -3.51 -15.84 -12.81
C GLU A 154 -2.84 -15.71 -11.44
N HIS A 155 -2.91 -14.54 -10.81
CA HIS A 155 -2.42 -14.35 -9.45
C HIS A 155 -3.34 -14.93 -8.37
N ALA A 156 -4.65 -14.96 -8.61
CA ALA A 156 -5.62 -15.60 -7.70
C ALA A 156 -5.24 -17.06 -7.44
N ASP A 157 -4.85 -17.78 -8.51
CA ASP A 157 -4.44 -19.19 -8.45
C ASP A 157 -3.22 -19.44 -7.54
N LEU A 158 -2.45 -18.39 -7.23
CA LEU A 158 -1.33 -18.46 -6.27
C LEU A 158 -1.77 -18.36 -4.80
N GLY A 159 -3.05 -18.20 -4.52
CA GLY A 159 -3.60 -18.02 -3.16
C GLY A 159 -3.58 -16.56 -2.68
N VAL A 160 -3.65 -15.60 -3.61
CA VAL A 160 -3.77 -14.17 -3.31
C VAL A 160 -5.13 -13.88 -2.67
N LEU A 161 -5.11 -13.20 -1.53
CA LEU A 161 -6.32 -12.82 -0.78
C LEU A 161 -6.81 -11.40 -1.10
N ARG A 162 -5.88 -10.52 -1.49
CA ARG A 162 -6.12 -9.09 -1.66
C ARG A 162 -5.23 -8.56 -2.77
N TRP A 163 -5.73 -7.58 -3.50
CA TRP A 163 -4.94 -6.80 -4.44
C TRP A 163 -5.11 -5.31 -4.19
N VAL A 164 -4.01 -4.59 -4.34
CA VAL A 164 -3.98 -3.13 -4.44
C VAL A 164 -3.76 -2.80 -5.92
N PRO A 165 -4.73 -2.18 -6.62
CA PRO A 165 -4.58 -1.88 -8.03
C PRO A 165 -3.40 -0.94 -8.32
N PRO A 166 -2.74 -1.05 -9.49
CA PRO A 166 -1.81 -0.04 -9.97
C PRO A 166 -2.40 1.38 -9.88
N LEU A 167 -1.59 2.32 -9.42
CA LEU A 167 -2.03 3.64 -8.95
C LEU A 167 -2.60 4.55 -10.05
N GLU A 168 -2.22 4.28 -11.29
CA GLU A 168 -2.65 4.99 -12.48
C GLU A 168 -3.98 4.46 -13.04
N LEU A 169 -4.51 3.35 -12.52
CA LEU A 169 -5.82 2.84 -12.91
C LEU A 169 -6.92 3.74 -12.34
N SER A 170 -7.89 4.08 -13.20
CA SER A 170 -9.11 4.73 -12.75
C SER A 170 -9.99 3.76 -11.96
N LEU A 171 -10.84 4.31 -11.10
CA LEU A 171 -11.82 3.51 -10.35
C LEU A 171 -12.76 2.74 -11.28
N ALA A 172 -13.08 3.30 -12.46
CA ALA A 172 -13.84 2.59 -13.49
C ALA A 172 -13.09 1.36 -14.04
N ALA A 173 -11.77 1.48 -14.27
CA ALA A 173 -10.94 0.35 -14.69
C ALA A 173 -10.82 -0.70 -13.58
N VAL A 174 -10.65 -0.28 -12.33
CA VAL A 174 -10.66 -1.18 -11.15
C VAL A 174 -11.97 -1.97 -11.08
N ALA A 175 -13.12 -1.30 -11.26
CA ALA A 175 -14.44 -1.93 -11.28
C ALA A 175 -14.56 -2.97 -12.40
N HIS A 176 -13.93 -2.73 -13.56
CA HIS A 176 -13.93 -3.66 -14.67
C HIS A 176 -13.07 -4.91 -14.39
N ILE A 177 -11.93 -4.73 -13.74
CA ILE A 177 -10.99 -5.82 -13.41
C ILE A 177 -11.58 -6.74 -12.32
N ASN A 178 -12.08 -6.15 -11.23
CA ASN A 178 -12.63 -6.90 -10.09
C ASN A 178 -14.00 -6.36 -9.65
N PRO A 179 -15.08 -6.61 -10.42
CA PRO A 179 -16.39 -6.03 -10.16
C PRO A 179 -17.03 -6.56 -8.88
N ALA A 180 -17.67 -5.69 -8.09
CA ALA A 180 -18.29 -6.04 -6.82
C ALA A 180 -19.29 -7.22 -6.90
N GLY A 181 -20.08 -7.29 -7.98
CA GLY A 181 -21.07 -8.34 -8.17
C GLY A 181 -20.51 -9.66 -8.69
N ARG A 182 -19.26 -9.67 -9.19
CA ARG A 182 -18.61 -10.87 -9.73
C ARG A 182 -17.09 -10.78 -9.54
N PRO A 183 -16.62 -10.77 -8.28
CA PRO A 183 -15.20 -10.64 -8.02
C PRO A 183 -14.45 -11.88 -8.52
N VAL A 184 -13.18 -11.69 -8.86
CA VAL A 184 -12.23 -12.80 -9.05
C VAL A 184 -12.16 -13.59 -7.75
N ARG A 185 -12.11 -14.91 -7.87
CA ARG A 185 -12.06 -15.84 -6.74
C ARG A 185 -10.75 -16.62 -6.77
N GLY A 186 -10.20 -16.89 -5.59
CA GLY A 186 -9.06 -17.78 -5.43
C GLY A 186 -9.46 -19.27 -5.47
N PRO A 187 -8.48 -20.19 -5.37
CA PRO A 187 -8.70 -21.64 -5.39
C PRO A 187 -9.64 -22.17 -4.30
N ASP A 188 -9.75 -21.47 -3.17
CA ASP A 188 -10.65 -21.78 -2.06
C ASP A 188 -12.08 -21.26 -2.28
N GLY A 189 -12.34 -20.60 -3.41
CA GLY A 189 -13.60 -19.96 -3.74
C GLY A 189 -13.80 -18.59 -3.07
N GLY A 190 -12.86 -18.13 -2.23
CA GLY A 190 -12.88 -16.81 -1.60
C GLY A 190 -12.73 -15.69 -2.63
N ALA A 191 -13.47 -14.60 -2.47
CA ALA A 191 -13.33 -13.44 -3.34
C ALA A 191 -12.05 -12.66 -3.02
N ILE A 192 -11.30 -12.24 -4.04
CA ILE A 192 -10.16 -11.35 -3.86
C ILE A 192 -10.68 -9.97 -3.45
N VAL A 193 -10.15 -9.48 -2.32
CA VAL A 193 -10.45 -8.16 -1.78
C VAL A 193 -9.78 -7.07 -2.61
N THR A 194 -10.56 -6.11 -3.12
CA THR A 194 -10.04 -4.87 -3.71
C THR A 194 -9.78 -3.84 -2.62
N GLU A 195 -8.52 -3.40 -2.53
CA GLU A 195 -8.10 -2.31 -1.67
C GLU A 195 -7.55 -1.14 -2.51
N VAL A 196 -8.16 0.05 -2.40
CA VAL A 196 -7.79 1.20 -3.24
C VAL A 196 -6.87 2.17 -2.49
N TRP A 197 -5.80 2.64 -3.15
CA TRP A 197 -5.01 3.78 -2.68
C TRP A 197 -5.87 5.06 -2.62
N ALA A 198 -6.27 5.45 -1.42
CA ALA A 198 -7.20 6.56 -1.21
C ALA A 198 -6.54 7.82 -0.68
N PHE A 199 -5.37 7.71 -0.04
CA PHE A 199 -4.65 8.86 0.49
C PHE A 199 -3.14 8.74 0.40
N GLY A 200 -2.48 9.86 0.09
CA GLY A 200 -1.03 10.05 0.19
C GLY A 200 -0.38 10.32 -1.16
N ARG A 201 0.92 10.67 -1.16
CA ARG A 201 1.67 10.80 -2.42
C ARG A 201 1.73 9.46 -3.14
N LEU A 202 1.49 9.46 -4.46
CA LEU A 202 1.48 8.26 -5.28
C LEU A 202 2.93 7.82 -5.56
N PRO A 203 3.37 6.60 -5.19
CA PRO A 203 4.67 6.08 -5.57
C PRO A 203 4.73 5.66 -7.04
N LEU A 204 5.14 6.59 -7.90
CA LEU A 204 5.05 6.51 -9.36
C LEU A 204 6.10 5.58 -10.01
N SER A 205 7.31 5.52 -9.47
CA SER A 205 8.37 4.69 -10.05
C SER A 205 9.49 4.37 -9.07
N PHE A 206 10.21 3.30 -9.37
CA PHE A 206 11.42 2.88 -8.67
C PHE A 206 12.58 2.75 -9.67
N SER A 207 13.80 2.97 -9.19
CA SER A 207 15.01 2.76 -9.98
C SER A 207 16.15 2.19 -9.14
N ALA A 208 16.94 1.30 -9.72
CA ALA A 208 18.20 0.83 -9.12
C ALA A 208 19.15 2.01 -8.83
N ARG A 209 19.06 3.09 -9.62
CA ARG A 209 19.74 4.35 -9.34
C ARG A 209 18.92 5.17 -8.35
N CYS A 210 19.52 5.51 -7.22
CA CYS A 210 18.87 6.33 -6.20
C CYS A 210 18.78 7.80 -6.64
N PHE A 211 17.56 8.33 -6.79
CA PHE A 211 17.30 9.71 -7.18
C PHE A 211 17.78 10.71 -6.12
N THR A 212 17.57 10.43 -4.83
CA THR A 212 18.04 11.31 -3.75
C THR A 212 19.56 11.35 -3.68
N ALA A 213 20.24 10.19 -3.81
CA ALA A 213 21.71 10.14 -3.82
C ALA A 213 22.28 10.90 -5.04
N ARG A 214 21.68 10.71 -6.21
CA ARG A 214 22.02 11.46 -7.42
C ARG A 214 21.83 12.97 -7.23
N HIS A 215 20.74 13.39 -6.61
CA HIS A 215 20.48 14.80 -6.32
C HIS A 215 21.54 15.38 -5.37
N ALA A 216 21.98 14.59 -4.38
CA ALA A 216 23.09 14.95 -3.49
C ALA A 216 24.49 14.75 -4.13
N SER A 217 24.57 14.37 -5.40
CA SER A 217 25.84 14.11 -6.13
C SER A 217 26.75 13.08 -5.45
N VAL A 218 26.16 12.07 -4.81
CA VAL A 218 26.89 10.96 -4.14
C VAL A 218 26.50 9.60 -4.72
N PRO A 219 27.42 8.61 -4.74
CA PRO A 219 27.06 7.23 -5.08
C PRO A 219 26.05 6.63 -4.10
N LYS A 220 25.14 5.79 -4.59
CA LYS A 220 24.10 5.14 -3.77
C LYS A 220 24.71 4.38 -2.59
N ASP A 221 25.74 3.55 -2.83
CA ASP A 221 26.32 2.66 -1.82
C ASP A 221 27.01 3.40 -0.67
N GLN A 222 27.34 4.68 -0.88
CA GLN A 222 28.02 5.55 0.09
C GLN A 222 27.21 6.83 0.34
N CYS A 223 25.89 6.80 0.13
CA CYS A 223 25.11 8.04 0.06
C CYS A 223 25.01 8.82 1.37
N GLY A 224 25.26 8.22 2.54
CA GLY A 224 25.11 8.90 3.83
C GLY A 224 23.65 9.18 4.25
N TYR A 225 22.67 8.55 3.59
CA TYR A 225 21.23 8.65 3.90
C TYR A 225 20.59 10.06 3.86
N PRO A 226 20.83 10.88 2.82
CA PRO A 226 20.25 12.22 2.69
C PRO A 226 18.71 12.24 2.68
N CYS A 227 18.06 11.09 2.44
CA CYS A 227 16.61 10.99 2.55
C CYS A 227 16.08 11.06 3.98
N MET A 228 16.95 11.03 5.00
CA MET A 228 16.54 11.26 6.40
C MET A 228 16.24 12.73 6.67
N ASP A 229 16.84 13.65 5.89
CA ASP A 229 16.66 15.09 6.04
C ASP A 229 15.30 15.58 5.51
N ASP A 230 14.66 14.77 4.65
CA ASP A 230 13.38 15.07 4.00
C ASP A 230 12.29 14.08 4.47
N PRO A 231 11.61 14.32 5.60
CA PRO A 231 10.70 13.35 6.22
C PRO A 231 9.44 13.03 5.39
N ASP A 232 9.11 13.86 4.39
CA ASP A 232 8.05 13.62 3.40
C ASP A 232 8.58 13.63 1.96
N GLY A 233 9.88 13.34 1.82
CA GLY A 233 10.60 13.37 0.55
C GLY A 233 10.91 14.77 0.04
N ARG A 234 11.80 14.85 -0.95
CA ARG A 234 12.29 16.11 -1.49
C ARG A 234 11.49 16.59 -2.70
N LEU A 235 10.79 17.70 -2.57
CA LEU A 235 10.08 18.31 -3.71
C LEU A 235 11.05 18.86 -4.75
N VAL A 236 10.83 18.46 -6.00
CA VAL A 236 11.53 18.96 -7.18
C VAL A 236 10.56 19.81 -8.00
N ARG A 237 11.08 20.93 -8.50
CA ARG A 237 10.36 21.87 -9.34
C ARG A 237 10.85 21.80 -10.78
N SER A 238 9.96 22.07 -11.74
CA SER A 238 10.32 22.25 -13.14
C SER A 238 11.18 23.51 -13.33
N THR A 239 11.70 23.70 -14.55
CA THR A 239 12.40 24.93 -14.95
C THR A 239 11.51 26.17 -14.84
N GLU A 240 10.20 26.00 -14.99
CA GLU A 240 9.16 27.02 -14.83
C GLU A 240 8.72 27.19 -13.36
N GLY A 241 9.38 26.52 -12.42
CA GLY A 241 9.13 26.63 -10.97
C GLY A 241 7.92 25.84 -10.46
N GLN A 242 7.24 25.08 -11.32
CA GLN A 242 6.06 24.29 -10.95
C GLN A 242 6.45 23.05 -10.15
N SER A 243 5.69 22.74 -9.10
CA SER A 243 5.85 21.49 -8.35
C SER A 243 5.66 20.30 -9.30
N PHE A 244 6.67 19.42 -9.40
CA PHE A 244 6.66 18.35 -10.40
C PHE A 244 6.62 16.97 -9.73
N LEU A 245 7.66 16.62 -8.98
CA LEU A 245 7.83 15.29 -8.39
C LEU A 245 8.46 15.38 -7.01
N VAL A 246 8.35 14.31 -6.23
CA VAL A 246 9.08 14.15 -4.96
C VAL A 246 10.08 13.01 -5.07
N LEU A 247 11.31 13.27 -4.64
CA LEU A 247 12.36 12.26 -4.57
C LEU A 247 12.37 11.61 -3.18
N ASN A 248 12.34 10.28 -3.16
CA ASN A 248 12.38 9.48 -1.95
C ASN A 248 13.30 8.26 -2.14
N GLY A 249 14.61 8.47 -2.05
CA GLY A 249 15.59 7.42 -2.29
C GLY A 249 15.56 6.92 -3.73
N THR A 250 15.31 5.62 -3.90
CA THR A 250 15.12 4.94 -5.20
C THR A 250 13.73 5.17 -5.80
N GLN A 251 12.81 5.77 -5.06
CA GLN A 251 11.44 6.04 -5.46
C GLN A 251 11.25 7.50 -5.89
N ILE A 252 10.39 7.70 -6.88
CA ILE A 252 9.78 8.98 -7.21
C ILE A 252 8.29 8.92 -6.87
N GLN A 253 7.77 10.01 -6.32
CA GLN A 253 6.36 10.17 -6.01
C GLN A 253 5.74 11.40 -6.67
N SER A 254 4.41 11.46 -6.69
CA SER A 254 3.67 12.65 -7.09
C SER A 254 3.99 13.86 -6.20
N ALA A 255 4.01 15.06 -6.81
CA ALA A 255 4.09 16.31 -6.06
C ALA A 255 2.79 16.61 -5.29
N GLY A 256 1.63 16.30 -5.85
CA GLY A 256 0.35 16.36 -5.16
C GLY A 256 0.11 15.13 -4.27
N VAL A 257 -0.82 15.28 -3.31
CA VAL A 257 -1.28 14.21 -2.43
C VAL A 257 -2.59 13.65 -2.98
N HIS A 258 -2.64 12.36 -3.28
CA HIS A 258 -3.89 11.74 -3.70
C HIS A 258 -4.88 11.73 -2.54
N ASN A 259 -6.16 12.00 -2.80
CA ASN A 259 -7.20 12.00 -1.77
C ASN A 259 -8.57 11.61 -2.32
N LEU A 260 -9.20 10.57 -1.76
CA LEU A 260 -10.55 10.11 -2.11
C LEU A 260 -11.58 10.26 -0.99
N LEU A 261 -11.31 11.10 0.03
CA LEU A 261 -12.22 11.28 1.17
C LEU A 261 -13.64 11.67 0.74
N GLU A 262 -13.76 12.56 -0.25
CA GLU A 262 -15.05 13.07 -0.77
C GLU A 262 -15.67 12.17 -1.86
N HIS A 263 -15.17 10.94 -2.02
CA HIS A 263 -15.51 10.05 -3.14
C HIS A 263 -15.95 8.65 -2.68
N ASP A 264 -16.64 8.57 -1.54
CA ASP A 264 -17.18 7.34 -0.93
C ASP A 264 -18.07 6.53 -1.91
N ALA A 265 -18.97 7.19 -2.64
CA ALA A 265 -19.84 6.54 -3.62
C ALA A 265 -19.04 5.92 -4.78
N ALA A 266 -17.98 6.60 -5.23
CA ALA A 266 -17.11 6.09 -6.29
C ALA A 266 -16.28 4.89 -5.80
N LEU A 267 -15.76 4.95 -4.58
CA LEU A 267 -15.07 3.84 -3.93
C LEU A 267 -15.99 2.61 -3.79
N ALA A 268 -17.24 2.80 -3.35
CA ALA A 268 -18.20 1.70 -3.20
C ALA A 268 -18.58 1.09 -4.55
N SER A 269 -18.76 1.93 -5.56
CA SER A 269 -19.14 1.53 -6.92
C SER A 269 -18.03 0.77 -7.65
N CYS A 270 -16.75 1.06 -7.34
CA CYS A 270 -15.62 0.35 -7.95
C CYS A 270 -15.35 -1.04 -7.36
N GLY A 271 -16.12 -1.44 -6.34
CA GLY A 271 -15.95 -2.73 -5.66
C GLY A 271 -14.85 -2.77 -4.61
N ALA A 272 -14.27 -1.61 -4.27
CA ALA A 272 -13.42 -1.50 -3.10
C ALA A 272 -14.21 -1.82 -1.83
N THR A 273 -13.58 -2.58 -0.94
CA THR A 273 -14.08 -2.79 0.44
C THR A 273 -13.06 -2.32 1.46
N ARG A 274 -11.89 -1.90 1.00
CA ARG A 274 -10.82 -1.34 1.80
C ARG A 274 -10.19 -0.15 1.09
N VAL A 275 -9.69 0.77 1.90
CA VAL A 275 -8.88 1.90 1.45
C VAL A 275 -7.50 1.87 2.09
N ARG A 276 -6.51 2.33 1.33
CA ARG A 276 -5.11 2.45 1.71
C ARG A 276 -4.78 3.91 1.94
N LEU A 277 -4.32 4.22 3.14
CA LEU A 277 -3.87 5.55 3.53
C LEU A 277 -2.35 5.48 3.74
N SER A 278 -1.58 6.21 2.93
CA SER A 278 -0.13 6.21 3.03
C SER A 278 0.35 7.24 4.05
N PRO A 279 1.18 6.84 5.04
CA PRO A 279 1.71 7.74 6.05
C PRO A 279 2.47 8.92 5.47
N GLN A 280 2.44 10.00 6.24
CA GLN A 280 3.25 11.19 6.07
C GLN A 280 3.59 11.75 7.46
N SER A 281 4.53 12.67 7.51
CA SER A 281 5.25 13.01 8.73
C SER A 281 4.41 13.85 9.71
N SER A 282 3.36 14.53 9.21
CA SER A 282 2.46 15.38 10.00
C SER A 282 0.99 15.20 9.60
N GLY A 283 0.07 15.34 10.56
CA GLY A 283 -1.38 15.37 10.31
C GLY A 283 -2.01 14.04 9.91
N PHE A 284 -1.26 12.94 9.85
CA PHE A 284 -1.77 11.66 9.35
C PHE A 284 -2.84 11.04 10.26
N THR A 285 -2.72 11.13 11.58
CA THR A 285 -3.73 10.61 12.52
C THR A 285 -5.10 11.26 12.27
N LYS A 286 -5.13 12.58 12.07
CA LYS A 286 -6.34 13.32 11.67
C LYS A 286 -6.91 12.84 10.34
N VAL A 287 -6.06 12.51 9.37
CA VAL A 287 -6.51 11.93 8.08
C VAL A 287 -7.23 10.60 8.32
N ILE A 288 -6.67 9.69 9.12
CA ILE A 288 -7.31 8.39 9.41
C ILE A 288 -8.66 8.60 10.10
N GLU A 289 -8.73 9.48 11.09
CA GLU A 289 -9.97 9.82 11.82
C GLU A 289 -11.04 10.40 10.87
N ASP A 290 -10.65 11.30 9.97
CA ASP A 290 -11.57 11.88 9.00
C ASP A 290 -12.07 10.81 8.00
N PHE A 291 -11.20 9.91 7.54
CA PHE A 291 -11.60 8.78 6.68
C PHE A 291 -12.57 7.82 7.38
N ASP A 292 -12.34 7.48 8.66
CA ASP A 292 -13.28 6.63 9.42
C ASP A 292 -14.62 7.35 9.63
N ALA A 293 -14.59 8.63 10.03
CA ALA A 293 -15.79 9.41 10.25
C ALA A 293 -16.66 9.51 8.99
N VAL A 294 -16.06 9.71 7.82
CA VAL A 294 -16.78 9.83 6.55
C VAL A 294 -17.24 8.47 6.02
N LEU A 295 -16.33 7.50 5.91
CA LEU A 295 -16.64 6.22 5.25
C LEU A 295 -17.46 5.27 6.14
N ASN A 296 -17.34 5.41 7.47
CA ASN A 296 -17.92 4.46 8.42
C ASN A 296 -18.81 5.11 9.49
N GLY A 297 -18.74 6.44 9.65
CA GLY A 297 -19.45 7.19 10.69
C GLY A 297 -20.62 8.05 10.19
N ASP A 298 -20.98 7.94 8.91
CA ASP A 298 -22.02 8.74 8.23
C ASP A 298 -21.83 10.26 8.41
N GLN A 299 -20.59 10.72 8.57
CA GLN A 299 -20.29 12.15 8.69
C GLN A 299 -20.00 12.77 7.32
N PRO A 300 -20.36 14.04 7.09
CA PRO A 300 -20.02 14.72 5.85
C PRO A 300 -18.50 14.89 5.72
N ALA A 301 -17.99 14.78 4.49
CA ALA A 301 -16.61 15.09 4.14
C ALA A 301 -16.36 16.62 4.08
N GLU A 302 -17.41 17.40 3.86
CA GLU A 302 -17.37 18.85 3.71
C GLU A 302 -16.66 19.52 4.90
N GLY A 303 -15.74 20.45 4.59
CA GLY A 303 -15.00 21.22 5.58
C GLY A 303 -13.84 20.48 6.27
N ARG A 304 -13.76 19.15 6.19
CA ARG A 304 -12.66 18.37 6.82
C ARG A 304 -11.30 18.66 6.20
N LEU A 305 -11.26 18.78 4.88
CA LEU A 305 -10.05 19.06 4.11
C LEU A 305 -9.42 20.43 4.47
N ALA A 306 -10.21 21.40 4.94
CA ALA A 306 -9.69 22.69 5.35
C ALA A 306 -8.74 22.56 6.56
N GLY A 307 -9.07 21.70 7.52
CA GLY A 307 -8.24 21.44 8.70
C GLY A 307 -6.96 20.65 8.40
N TRP A 308 -6.83 20.04 7.21
CA TRP A 308 -5.65 19.26 6.85
C TRP A 308 -4.42 20.13 6.61
N ALA A 309 -4.60 21.32 6.02
CA ALA A 309 -3.48 22.25 5.80
C ALA A 309 -2.87 22.70 7.14
N GLU A 310 -3.71 23.02 8.13
CA GLU A 310 -3.28 23.41 9.47
C GLU A 310 -2.61 22.26 10.22
N ALA A 311 -3.06 21.02 10.01
CA ALA A 311 -2.45 19.81 10.55
C ALA A 311 -1.13 19.40 9.85
N GLY A 312 -0.70 20.13 8.82
CA GLY A 312 0.55 19.89 8.11
C GLY A 312 0.44 18.85 6.99
N VAL A 313 -0.76 18.56 6.49
CA VAL A 313 -0.94 17.69 5.32
C VAL A 313 -0.41 18.40 4.06
N PRO A 314 0.46 17.77 3.26
CA PRO A 314 0.98 18.38 2.04
C PRO A 314 -0.12 18.63 0.99
N HIS A 315 0.07 19.69 0.21
CA HIS A 315 -0.84 20.14 -0.85
C HIS A 315 -0.07 20.30 -2.17
N PRO A 316 -0.76 20.34 -3.34
CA PRO A 316 -2.22 20.25 -3.53
C PRO A 316 -2.75 18.81 -3.36
N LEU A 317 -4.06 18.70 -3.09
CA LEU A 317 -4.78 17.43 -3.18
C LEU A 317 -5.13 17.14 -4.65
N VAL A 318 -5.01 15.88 -5.08
CA VAL A 318 -5.19 15.47 -6.48
C VAL A 318 -6.01 14.18 -6.60
N THR A 319 -6.77 14.04 -7.69
CA THR A 319 -7.68 12.91 -7.93
C THR A 319 -7.66 12.40 -9.36
N GLY A 320 -6.84 12.99 -10.24
CA GLY A 320 -6.86 12.74 -11.68
C GLY A 320 -6.90 11.27 -12.08
N TYR A 321 -5.95 10.44 -11.64
CA TYR A 321 -5.90 9.04 -12.06
C TYR A 321 -7.17 8.26 -11.69
N ALA A 322 -7.71 8.47 -10.48
CA ALA A 322 -8.94 7.80 -10.04
C ALA A 322 -10.12 8.03 -10.99
N PHE A 323 -10.14 9.15 -11.70
CA PHE A 323 -11.18 9.51 -12.67
C PHE A 323 -10.69 9.52 -14.13
N GLY A 324 -9.56 8.87 -14.43
CA GLY A 324 -9.04 8.72 -15.79
C GLY A 324 -8.37 9.97 -16.39
N GLY A 325 -8.15 11.01 -15.58
CA GLY A 325 -7.38 12.19 -15.94
C GLY A 325 -5.90 12.11 -15.56
N ALA A 326 -5.15 13.17 -15.85
CA ALA A 326 -3.75 13.26 -15.45
C ALA A 326 -3.62 13.32 -13.91
N GLY A 327 -2.79 12.47 -13.32
CA GLY A 327 -2.69 12.30 -11.85
C GLY A 327 -2.30 13.55 -11.05
N MET A 328 -1.75 14.58 -11.70
CA MET A 328 -1.44 15.87 -11.07
C MET A 328 -2.65 16.83 -10.96
N ASN A 329 -3.77 16.47 -11.58
CA ASN A 329 -4.97 17.31 -11.58
C ASN A 329 -5.84 17.03 -10.35
N ALA A 330 -6.40 18.09 -9.78
CA ALA A 330 -7.61 17.99 -8.98
C ALA A 330 -8.80 17.89 -9.95
N VAL A 331 -9.60 16.83 -9.82
CA VAL A 331 -10.89 16.75 -10.49
C VAL A 331 -11.91 17.23 -9.48
N GLN A 332 -12.54 18.39 -9.75
CA GLN A 332 -13.77 18.74 -9.05
C GLN A 332 -14.83 17.74 -9.53
N ALA A 333 -15.52 17.08 -8.60
CA ALA A 333 -16.64 16.23 -8.96
C ALA A 333 -17.68 17.07 -9.71
N GLU A 334 -17.72 16.97 -11.03
CA GLU A 334 -18.98 17.24 -11.73
C GLU A 334 -19.94 16.17 -11.18
N VAL A 335 -20.94 16.63 -10.43
CA VAL A 335 -22.14 15.85 -10.18
C VAL A 335 -22.72 15.61 -11.57
N ALA A 336 -22.31 14.52 -12.20
CA ALA A 336 -22.95 14.03 -13.40
C ALA A 336 -24.37 13.67 -12.96
N GLY A 337 -25.28 14.63 -13.16
CA GLY A 337 -26.70 14.42 -13.07
C GLY A 337 -27.01 13.18 -13.90
N VAL A 338 -27.57 12.18 -13.24
CA VAL A 338 -28.28 11.11 -13.93
C VAL A 338 -29.54 11.77 -14.48
N ASP A 339 -29.41 12.39 -15.65
CA ASP A 339 -30.54 12.81 -16.44
C ASP A 339 -31.14 11.56 -17.11
N ALA A 340 -32.33 11.21 -16.61
CA ALA A 340 -33.45 10.45 -17.18
C ALA A 340 -33.20 9.04 -17.75
#